data_AF-A0A5K1BNR5-F1
#
_entry.id   AF-A0A5K1BNR5-F1
#
_cell.length_a   1.000
_cell.length_b   1.000
_cell.length_c   1.000
_cell.angle_alpha   90.00
_cell.angle_beta   90.00
_cell.angle_gamma   90.00
#
_symmetry.space_group_name_H-M   'P 1'
#
loop_
_entity.id
_entity.type
_entity.pdbx_description
1 polymer ?
#
loop_
_entity_poly.entity_id
_entity_poly.type
_entity_poly.pdbx_seq_one_letter_code
_entity_poly.pdbx_strand_id
1 'polypeptide(L)' 'VVAEQLSVEEIAGIKQMFHMMDTHNKGNLSFEELKVGLHKIGEPVPDPDVQMLMDV' A
#
# COMPACT_ATOMS: atom_id res chain seq x y z
N VAL A 1 1.85 16.97 8.59
CA VAL A 1 2.42 16.66 9.93
C VAL A 1 3.06 15.28 9.82
N VAL A 2 4.32 15.13 10.26
CA VAL A 2 5.20 13.93 10.14
C VAL A 2 5.65 13.52 8.71
N ALA A 3 6.13 14.46 7.91
CA ALA A 3 6.84 14.16 6.64
C ALA A 3 8.35 14.43 6.77
N GLU A 4 8.89 14.35 7.98
CA GLU A 4 10.28 14.70 8.26
C GLU A 4 11.03 13.43 8.68
N GLN A 5 11.72 12.86 7.68
CA GLN A 5 12.86 11.94 7.80
C GLN A 5 12.56 10.47 8.12
N LEU A 6 11.78 9.79 7.28
CA LEU A 6 12.00 8.36 7.08
C LEU A 6 13.39 8.18 6.45
N SER A 7 14.25 7.36 7.05
CA SER A 7 15.59 7.06 6.51
C SER A 7 15.46 6.42 5.13
N VAL A 8 16.42 6.65 4.23
CA VAL A 8 16.41 6.10 2.85
C VAL A 8 16.19 4.58 2.85
N GLU A 9 16.69 3.89 3.87
CA GLU A 9 16.49 2.45 4.09
C GLU A 9 15.03 2.09 4.44
N GLU A 10 14.36 2.88 5.28
CA GLU A 10 12.94 2.68 5.60
C GLU A 10 12.05 3.01 4.41
N ILE A 11 12.40 4.06 3.65
CA ILE A 11 11.76 4.38 2.38
C ILE A 11 11.94 3.22 1.40
N ALA A 12 13.13 2.62 1.29
CA ALA A 12 13.38 1.50 0.40
C ALA A 12 12.57 0.26 0.80
N GLY A 13 12.46 -0.05 2.10
CA GLY A 13 11.64 -1.15 2.61
C GLY A 13 10.15 -0.95 2.33
N ILE A 14 9.62 0.23 2.66
CA ILE A 14 8.21 0.58 2.38
C ILE A 14 7.95 0.57 0.87
N LYS A 15 8.88 1.11 0.06
CA LYS A 15 8.77 1.16 -1.40
C LYS A 15 8.85 -0.22 -2.04
N GLN A 16 9.66 -1.15 -1.50
CA GLN A 16 9.66 -2.54 -1.95
C GLN A 16 8.34 -3.25 -1.63
N MET A 17 7.79 -3.05 -0.42
CA MET A 17 6.49 -3.61 -0.04
C MET A 17 5.38 -3.03 -0.91
N PHE A 18 5.37 -1.72 -1.12
CA PHE A 18 4.43 -1.06 -2.04
C PHE A 18 4.57 -1.59 -3.45
N HIS A 19 5.79 -1.72 -3.97
CA HIS A 19 6.04 -2.22 -5.32
C HIS A 19 5.63 -3.69 -5.50
N MET A 20 5.73 -4.50 -4.45
CA MET A 20 5.26 -5.88 -4.48
C MET A 20 3.73 -5.98 -4.62
N MET A 21 2.99 -4.97 -4.13
CA MET A 21 1.54 -4.88 -4.26
C MET A 21 1.09 -4.08 -5.51
N ASP A 22 1.87 -3.08 -5.94
CA ASP A 22 1.70 -2.28 -7.15
C ASP A 22 2.03 -3.13 -8.39
N THR A 23 1.04 -3.94 -8.77
CA THR A 23 1.15 -4.87 -9.89
C THR A 23 1.24 -4.12 -11.21
N HIS A 24 0.77 -2.86 -11.25
CA HIS A 24 0.83 -2.00 -12.43
C HIS A 24 2.07 -1.12 -12.50
N ASN A 25 2.97 -1.17 -11.50
CA ASN A 25 4.23 -0.42 -11.47
C ASN A 25 4.05 1.09 -11.71
N LYS A 26 2.90 1.64 -11.29
CA LYS A 26 2.56 3.06 -11.52
C LYS A 26 3.21 3.98 -10.49
N GLY A 27 3.77 3.42 -9.42
CA GLY A 27 4.31 4.17 -8.29
C GLY A 27 3.23 4.62 -7.30
N ASN A 28 1.99 4.16 -7.49
CA ASN A 28 0.88 4.33 -6.56
C ASN A 28 0.07 3.04 -6.45
N LEU A 29 -0.39 2.67 -5.25
CA LEU A 29 -1.37 1.59 -5.13
C LEU A 29 -2.75 2.15 -5.47
N SER A 30 -3.38 1.58 -6.48
CA SER A 30 -4.79 1.83 -6.74
C SER A 30 -5.65 1.10 -5.69
N PHE A 31 -6.84 1.61 -5.42
CA PHE A 31 -7.80 0.97 -4.51
C PHE A 31 -8.03 -0.52 -4.86
N GLU A 32 -8.15 -0.82 -6.15
CA GLU A 32 -8.30 -2.19 -6.65
C GLU A 32 -7.06 -3.05 -6.37
N GLU A 33 -5.85 -2.49 -6.49
CA GLU A 33 -4.60 -3.21 -6.23
C GLU A 33 -4.40 -3.47 -4.74
N LEU A 34 -4.75 -2.50 -3.89
CA LEU A 34 -4.76 -2.66 -2.44
C LEU A 34 -5.77 -3.75 -2.05
N LYS A 35 -6.98 -3.70 -2.57
CA LYS A 35 -8.04 -4.69 -2.33
C LYS A 35 -7.63 -6.09 -2.77
N VAL A 36 -7.12 -6.22 -3.99
CA VAL A 36 -6.65 -7.51 -4.55
C VAL A 36 -5.42 -8.01 -3.80
N GLY A 37 -4.49 -7.12 -3.43
CA GLY A 37 -3.32 -7.42 -2.62
C GLY A 37 -3.72 -7.95 -1.25
N LEU A 38 -4.59 -7.25 -0.53
CA LEU A 38 -5.12 -7.68 0.77
C LEU A 38 -5.85 -9.03 0.66
N HIS A 39 -6.67 -9.21 -0.38
CA HIS A 39 -7.32 -10.49 -0.67
C HIS A 39 -6.34 -11.61 -1.02
N LYS A 40 -5.18 -11.30 -1.60
CA LYS A 40 -4.15 -12.30 -1.93
C LYS A 40 -3.31 -12.71 -0.73
N ILE A 41 -3.06 -11.78 0.19
CA ILE A 41 -2.17 -11.99 1.34
C ILE A 41 -2.97 -12.49 2.56
N GLY A 42 -4.29 -12.26 2.60
CA GLY A 42 -5.16 -12.65 3.71
C GLY A 42 -6.63 -12.69 3.34
N GLU A 43 -7.47 -12.09 4.20
CA GLU A 43 -8.92 -12.10 4.06
C GLU A 43 -9.43 -11.03 3.08
N PRO A 44 -10.60 -11.27 2.44
CA PRO A 44 -11.27 -10.25 1.65
C PRO A 44 -11.66 -9.06 2.53
N VAL A 45 -10.97 -7.94 2.34
CA VAL A 45 -11.26 -6.69 3.06
C VAL A 45 -12.39 -5.92 2.33
N PRO A 46 -13.44 -5.48 3.06
CA PRO A 46 -14.53 -4.67 2.51
C PRO A 46 -14.05 -3.33 1.95
N ASP A 47 -14.78 -2.79 0.96
CA ASP A 47 -14.44 -1.52 0.33
C ASP A 47 -14.24 -0.34 1.32
N PRO A 48 -15.08 -0.16 2.36
CA PRO A 48 -14.88 0.91 3.34
C PRO A 48 -13.58 0.75 4.13
N ASP A 49 -13.22 -0.48 4.48
CA ASP A 49 -12.03 -0.78 5.27
C ASP A 49 -10.76 -0.58 4.45
N VAL A 50 -10.77 -0.95 3.15
CA VAL A 50 -9.67 -0.64 2.21
C VAL A 50 -9.50 0.88 2.08
N GLN A 51 -10.60 1.63 2.01
CA GLN A 51 -10.56 3.08 1.88
C GLN A 51 -10.01 3.74 3.16
N MET A 52 -10.40 3.24 4.34
CA MET A 52 -9.82 3.69 5.61
C MET A 52 -8.31 3.42 5.71
N LEU A 53 -7.85 2.27 5.22
CA LEU A 53 -6.41 1.94 5.17
C LEU A 53 -5.62 2.80 4.18
N MET A 54 -6.29 3.46 3.23
CA MET A 54 -5.67 4.32 2.23
C MET A 54 -5.68 5.81 2.62
N ASP A 55 -6.59 6.21 3.51
CA ASP A 55 -6.77 7.60 3.98
C ASP A 55 -5.90 7.95 5.22
N VAL A 56 -5.00 7.04 5.63
CA VAL A 56 -4.09 7.22 6.79
C VAL A 56 -2.89 8.13 6.52
#